data_AF-T0KIZ1-F1
#
_entry.id   AF-T0KIZ1-F1
#
_cell.length_a   1.000
_cell.length_b   1.000
_cell.length_c   1.000
_cell.angle_alpha   90.00
_cell.angle_beta   90.00
_cell.angle_gamma   90.00
#
_symmetry.space_group_name_H-M   'P 1'
#
loop_
_entity.id
_entity.type
_entity.pdbx_description
1 polymer ?
#
loop_
_entity_poly.entity_id
_entity_poly.type
_entity_poly.pdbx_seq_one_letter_code
_entity_poly.pdbx_strand_id
1 'polypeptide(L)'
;MDGQVGQTTSWRSFYNDSRDPYWMDEDTFDNLDVMRRVIRRLKWLQNSTNIRANGRQTKYRDWNGREAVLPSYHGSTPTEVFGIRSFHQIHCIIVMVEDYGLRLHGEPSQWTPGHVMHCINTMRQLTQCMADATPISLVHGAEKHLGDGQQMWCRDFDGLRRWANAPERGLRYAIVSPPGAKDVYDEIWPYPGDSGPPADLW
;
A
#
# COMPACT_ATOMS: atom_id res chain seq x y z
N MET A 1 -0.77 15.72 -22.94
CA MET A 1 -0.45 16.33 -21.63
C MET A 1 0.99 15.99 -21.38
N ASP A 2 1.89 16.87 -21.80
CA ASP A 2 3.31 16.60 -21.75
C ASP A 2 3.85 17.07 -20.40
N GLY A 3 4.34 16.10 -19.62
CA GLY A 3 5.27 16.21 -18.50
C GLY A 3 5.07 17.33 -17.48
N GLN A 4 4.55 16.97 -16.29
CA GLN A 4 5.08 17.45 -14.99
C GLN A 4 4.33 16.87 -13.75
N VAL A 5 3.71 15.70 -13.85
CA VAL A 5 3.21 14.99 -12.65
C VAL A 5 4.23 13.92 -12.27
N GLY A 6 4.83 14.06 -11.07
CA GLY A 6 5.90 13.19 -10.58
C GLY A 6 7.23 13.49 -11.24
N GLN A 7 7.99 14.45 -10.69
CA GLN A 7 9.34 14.84 -11.13
C GLN A 7 10.18 13.64 -11.62
N THR A 8 11.16 13.89 -12.50
CA THR A 8 12.10 12.85 -12.96
C THR A 8 12.62 12.01 -11.80
N THR A 9 12.62 10.69 -11.98
CA THR A 9 13.06 9.73 -10.97
C THR A 9 14.44 10.13 -10.44
N SER A 10 14.55 10.20 -9.12
CA SER A 10 15.79 10.55 -8.42
C SER A 10 15.93 9.65 -7.20
N TRP A 11 17.16 9.34 -6.82
CA TRP A 11 17.43 8.62 -5.58
C TRP A 11 16.99 9.47 -4.39
N ARG A 12 15.95 9.03 -3.68
CA ARG A 12 15.44 9.67 -2.47
C ARG A 12 15.03 8.59 -1.46
N SER A 13 15.28 8.85 -0.18
CA SER A 13 14.73 8.07 0.93
C SER A 13 13.74 8.94 1.70
N PHE A 14 12.64 8.34 2.13
CA PHE A 14 11.66 8.96 3.04
C PHE A 14 11.67 8.25 4.41
N TYR A 15 12.55 7.25 4.56
CA TYR A 15 12.64 6.44 5.76
C TYR A 15 13.46 7.14 6.83
N ASN A 16 12.91 7.20 8.05
CA ASN A 16 13.49 7.87 9.21
C ASN A 16 13.87 9.33 8.95
N ASP A 17 13.06 10.02 8.14
CA ASP A 17 13.22 11.44 7.84
C ASP A 17 12.00 12.23 8.36
N SER A 18 12.15 12.83 9.54
CA SER A 18 11.08 13.63 10.18
C SER A 18 10.69 14.89 9.39
N ARG A 19 11.45 15.24 8.33
CA ARG A 19 11.09 16.31 7.39
C ARG A 19 10.02 15.87 6.39
N ASP A 20 9.86 14.57 6.17
CA ASP A 20 8.74 14.07 5.38
C ASP A 20 7.43 14.35 6.13
N PRO A 21 6.51 15.17 5.59
CA PRO A 21 5.27 15.51 6.29
C PRO A 21 4.38 14.27 6.54
N TYR A 22 4.59 13.18 5.81
CA TYR A 22 3.91 11.93 6.07
C TYR A 22 4.53 11.16 7.25
N TRP A 23 5.75 11.49 7.75
CA TRP A 23 6.54 10.72 8.75
C TRP A 23 5.79 10.49 10.05
N MET A 24 5.75 9.24 10.52
CA MET A 24 5.11 8.87 11.79
C MET A 24 6.17 8.29 12.70
N ASP A 25 6.36 8.88 13.88
CA ASP A 25 7.34 8.38 14.84
C ASP A 25 6.93 7.00 15.37
N GLU A 26 7.90 6.14 15.68
CA GLU A 26 7.64 4.76 16.10
C GLU A 26 6.84 4.67 17.41
N ASP A 27 6.93 5.68 18.26
CA ASP A 27 6.18 5.84 19.50
C ASP A 27 4.78 6.47 19.31
N THR A 28 4.34 6.70 18.07
CA THR A 28 3.04 7.32 17.75
C THR A 28 1.87 6.62 18.45
N PHE A 29 1.96 5.31 18.61
CA PHE A 29 0.90 4.50 19.22
C PHE A 29 0.91 4.53 20.76
N ASP A 30 1.95 5.04 21.41
CA ASP A 30 2.09 5.03 22.86
C ASP A 30 1.11 6.00 23.54
N ASN A 31 0.60 6.99 22.80
CA ASN A 31 -0.33 7.99 23.30
C ASN A 31 -1.47 8.25 22.30
N LEU A 32 -2.70 7.96 22.73
CA LEU A 32 -3.90 8.08 21.90
C LEU A 32 -4.12 9.51 21.34
N ASP A 33 -3.77 10.55 22.11
CA ASP A 33 -3.91 11.93 21.64
C ASP A 33 -2.82 12.32 20.63
N VAL A 34 -1.59 11.79 20.79
CA VAL A 34 -0.53 11.88 19.78
C VAL A 34 -0.99 11.20 18.49
N MET A 35 -1.44 9.94 18.58
CA MET A 35 -1.94 9.18 17.43
C MET A 35 -3.04 9.96 16.70
N ARG A 36 -4.06 10.45 17.42
CA ARG A 36 -5.15 11.24 16.83
C ARG A 36 -4.66 12.52 16.14
N ARG A 37 -3.64 13.20 16.68
CA ARG A 37 -3.02 14.37 16.03
C ARG A 37 -2.30 13.97 14.74
N VAL A 38 -1.53 12.89 14.76
CA VAL A 38 -0.84 12.34 13.59
C VAL A 38 -1.83 11.97 12.50
N ILE A 39 -2.90 11.24 12.84
CA ILE A 39 -3.97 10.88 11.89
C ILE A 39 -4.62 12.12 11.28
N ARG A 40 -4.96 13.14 12.07
CA ARG A 40 -5.52 14.39 11.53
C ARG A 40 -4.58 15.08 10.55
N ARG A 41 -3.28 15.15 10.86
CA ARG A 41 -2.26 15.70 9.96
C ARG A 41 -2.22 14.92 8.64
N LEU A 42 -2.19 13.59 8.69
CA LEU A 42 -2.12 12.76 7.48
C LEU A 42 -3.39 12.89 6.62
N LYS A 43 -4.58 12.90 7.25
CA LYS A 43 -5.85 13.14 6.56
C LYS A 43 -5.87 14.51 5.88
N TRP A 44 -5.29 15.54 6.52
CA TRP A 44 -5.15 16.87 5.92
C TRP A 44 -4.24 16.86 4.68
N LEU A 45 -3.08 16.18 4.75
CA LEU A 45 -2.16 16.02 3.62
C LEU A 45 -2.73 15.22 2.45
N GLN A 46 -3.78 14.42 2.68
CA GLN A 46 -4.46 13.60 1.67
C GLN A 46 -5.62 14.29 0.95
N ASN A 47 -5.85 15.58 1.21
CA ASN A 47 -6.93 16.35 0.59
C ASN A 47 -6.88 16.39 -0.97
N SER A 48 -5.76 16.00 -1.57
CA SER A 48 -5.52 15.97 -3.01
C SER A 48 -5.88 14.65 -3.69
N THR A 49 -6.66 13.78 -3.01
CA THR A 49 -7.04 12.45 -3.53
C THR A 49 -7.77 12.52 -4.88
N ASN A 50 -8.59 13.55 -5.10
CA ASN A 50 -9.37 13.73 -6.31
C ASN A 50 -8.85 14.88 -7.16
N ILE A 51 -8.77 14.66 -8.47
CA ILE A 51 -8.41 15.65 -9.48
C ILE A 51 -9.56 15.85 -10.47
N ARG A 52 -9.72 17.07 -11.00
CA ARG A 52 -10.72 17.34 -12.03
C ARG A 52 -10.30 16.71 -13.36
N ALA A 53 -11.23 16.02 -14.03
CA ALA A 53 -11.00 15.50 -15.38
C ALA A 53 -10.91 16.62 -16.41
N ASN A 54 -11.67 17.72 -16.23
CA ASN A 54 -11.72 18.87 -17.14
C ASN A 54 -11.97 18.45 -18.60
N GLY A 55 -12.93 17.54 -18.84
CA GLY A 55 -13.26 17.00 -20.16
C GLY A 55 -12.20 16.08 -20.77
N ARG A 56 -11.15 15.72 -20.01
CA ARG A 56 -10.12 14.79 -20.46
C ARG A 56 -10.50 13.36 -20.09
N GLN A 57 -10.24 12.45 -21.01
CA GLN A 57 -10.48 11.03 -20.85
C GLN A 57 -9.16 10.27 -20.77
N THR A 58 -9.20 9.13 -20.10
CA THR A 58 -8.12 8.13 -20.09
C THR A 58 -8.72 6.73 -20.22
N LYS A 59 -7.87 5.72 -20.37
CA LYS A 59 -8.28 4.32 -20.39
C LYS A 59 -7.87 3.61 -19.11
N TYR A 60 -8.59 2.56 -18.79
CA TYR A 60 -8.17 1.56 -17.82
C TYR A 60 -8.23 0.17 -18.46
N ARG A 61 -7.53 -0.77 -17.84
CA ARG A 61 -7.60 -2.19 -18.17
C ARG A 61 -8.27 -2.92 -17.02
N ASP A 62 -9.30 -3.71 -17.32
CA ASP A 62 -9.99 -4.54 -16.33
C ASP A 62 -9.23 -5.84 -16.04
N TRP A 63 -9.68 -6.62 -15.06
CA TRP A 63 -8.99 -7.85 -14.66
C TRP A 63 -8.88 -8.89 -15.76
N ASN A 64 -9.77 -8.87 -16.76
CA ASN A 64 -9.72 -9.77 -17.91
C ASN A 64 -8.81 -9.23 -19.04
N GLY A 65 -8.11 -8.12 -18.80
CA GLY A 65 -7.23 -7.49 -19.78
C GLY A 65 -7.97 -6.65 -20.82
N ARG A 66 -9.29 -6.45 -20.69
CA ARG A 66 -10.04 -5.61 -21.62
C ARG A 66 -9.83 -4.14 -21.27
N GLU A 67 -9.61 -3.33 -22.30
CA GLU A 67 -9.46 -1.89 -22.17
C GLU A 67 -10.79 -1.16 -22.40
N ALA A 68 -11.06 -0.16 -21.57
CA ALA A 68 -12.23 0.70 -21.70
C ALA A 68 -11.89 2.15 -21.27
N VAL A 69 -12.75 3.10 -21.65
CA VAL A 69 -12.65 4.48 -21.15
C VAL A 69 -12.92 4.46 -19.64
N LEU A 70 -12.04 5.10 -18.86
CA LEU A 70 -12.21 5.23 -17.43
C LEU A 70 -13.35 6.24 -17.14
N PRO A 71 -14.48 5.82 -16.54
CA PRO A 71 -15.52 6.76 -16.12
C PRO A 71 -14.97 7.70 -15.04
N SER A 72 -15.38 8.96 -15.02
CA SER A 72 -15.13 9.83 -13.87
C SER A 72 -16.01 9.46 -12.68
N TYR A 73 -15.54 9.76 -11.47
CA TYR A 73 -16.35 9.73 -10.26
C TYR A 73 -17.38 10.86 -10.26
N HIS A 74 -18.51 10.63 -9.57
CA HIS A 74 -19.68 11.50 -9.38
C HIS A 74 -20.60 11.74 -10.60
N GLY A 75 -21.88 11.38 -10.42
CA GLY A 75 -23.00 12.09 -11.04
C GLY A 75 -23.34 13.42 -10.33
N SER A 76 -24.46 14.04 -10.73
CA SER A 76 -25.18 15.25 -10.22
C SER A 76 -24.42 16.52 -9.75
N THR A 77 -23.10 16.58 -9.80
CA THR A 77 -22.35 17.85 -9.86
C THR A 77 -21.71 17.98 -11.25
N PRO A 78 -21.56 19.18 -11.81
CA PRO A 78 -20.98 19.37 -13.15
C PRO A 78 -19.47 19.10 -13.22
N THR A 79 -18.87 18.50 -12.19
CA THR A 79 -17.43 18.28 -12.09
C THR A 79 -17.08 16.81 -12.12
N GLU A 80 -16.68 16.35 -13.31
CA GLU A 80 -16.01 15.06 -13.53
C GLU A 80 -14.68 15.03 -12.76
N VAL A 81 -14.46 14.01 -11.93
CA VAL A 81 -13.19 13.83 -11.20
C VAL A 81 -12.62 12.42 -11.33
N PHE A 82 -11.32 12.29 -11.16
CA PHE A 82 -10.64 11.01 -10.97
C PHE A 82 -9.93 10.99 -9.62
N GLY A 83 -9.86 9.82 -9.00
CA GLY A 83 -8.92 9.58 -7.92
C GLY A 83 -7.50 9.41 -8.44
N ILE A 84 -6.49 9.66 -7.61
CA ILE A 84 -5.09 9.32 -7.89
C ILE A 84 -4.69 8.12 -7.04
N ARG A 85 -4.11 7.10 -7.69
CA ARG A 85 -3.80 5.81 -7.05
C ARG A 85 -2.89 5.93 -5.83
N SER A 86 -1.79 6.66 -5.90
CA SER A 86 -0.87 6.84 -4.77
C SER A 86 -1.52 7.55 -3.56
N PHE A 87 -2.40 8.53 -3.78
CA PHE A 87 -3.16 9.14 -2.68
C PHE A 87 -4.15 8.14 -2.06
N HIS A 88 -4.80 7.30 -2.89
CA HIS A 88 -5.64 6.23 -2.36
C HIS A 88 -4.85 5.20 -1.54
N GLN A 89 -3.63 4.82 -1.98
CA GLN A 89 -2.73 3.95 -1.22
C GLN A 89 -2.33 4.56 0.14
N ILE A 90 -2.01 5.86 0.19
CA ILE A 90 -1.75 6.53 1.48
C ILE A 90 -3.02 6.58 2.33
N HIS A 91 -4.20 6.82 1.76
CA HIS A 91 -5.45 6.75 2.50
C HIS A 91 -5.64 5.38 3.17
N CYS A 92 -5.42 4.28 2.46
CA CYS A 92 -5.45 2.93 3.03
C CYS A 92 -4.43 2.77 4.17
N ILE A 93 -3.21 3.32 4.01
CA ILE A 93 -2.20 3.32 5.06
C ILE A 93 -2.69 4.06 6.31
N ILE A 94 -3.31 5.24 6.16
CA ILE A 94 -3.86 6.00 7.29
C ILE A 94 -4.95 5.20 8.01
N VAL A 95 -5.84 4.51 7.26
CA VAL A 95 -6.88 3.66 7.83
C VAL A 95 -6.27 2.51 8.65
N MET A 96 -5.21 1.86 8.13
CA MET A 96 -4.51 0.81 8.87
C MET A 96 -3.85 1.33 10.16
N VAL A 97 -3.23 2.52 10.13
CA VAL A 97 -2.64 3.14 11.32
C VAL A 97 -3.72 3.47 12.35
N GLU A 98 -4.84 4.06 11.92
CA GLU A 98 -5.93 4.43 12.80
C GLU A 98 -6.56 3.20 13.45
N ASP A 99 -6.89 2.16 12.68
CA ASP A 99 -7.48 0.92 13.20
C ASP A 99 -6.52 0.18 14.14
N TYR A 100 -5.25 0.00 13.74
CA TYR A 100 -4.26 -0.66 14.60
C TYR A 100 -4.02 0.10 15.90
N GLY A 101 -3.86 1.42 15.83
CA GLY A 101 -3.70 2.27 17.02
C GLY A 101 -4.89 2.19 17.96
N LEU A 102 -6.12 2.10 17.44
CA LEU A 102 -7.32 1.91 18.27
C LEU A 102 -7.36 0.54 18.93
N ARG A 103 -7.03 -0.53 18.19
CA ARG A 103 -7.02 -1.91 18.71
C ARG A 103 -5.92 -2.15 19.74
N LEU A 104 -4.76 -1.50 19.63
CA LEU A 104 -3.71 -1.58 20.64
C LEU A 104 -4.16 -1.15 22.04
N HIS A 105 -5.19 -0.31 22.13
CA HIS A 105 -5.79 0.08 23.40
C HIS A 105 -6.90 -0.88 23.87
N GLY A 106 -7.03 -2.07 23.28
CA GLY A 106 -8.07 -3.06 23.61
C GLY A 106 -7.80 -4.53 23.23
N GLU A 107 -6.66 -4.90 22.64
CA GLU A 107 -6.31 -6.27 22.24
C GLU A 107 -4.78 -6.54 22.34
N PRO A 108 -4.33 -7.76 22.66
CA PRO A 108 -2.91 -8.11 22.69
C PRO A 108 -2.33 -8.33 21.28
N SER A 109 -1.08 -7.91 21.06
CA SER A 109 -0.30 -8.18 19.84
C SER A 109 1.06 -8.77 20.19
N GLN A 110 1.55 -9.73 19.38
CA GLN A 110 2.91 -10.26 19.49
C GLN A 110 3.99 -9.26 19.04
N TRP A 111 3.59 -8.21 18.31
CA TRP A 111 4.48 -7.17 17.81
C TRP A 111 4.36 -5.91 18.65
N THR A 112 5.50 -5.27 18.94
CA THR A 112 5.49 -3.95 19.58
C THR A 112 4.89 -2.91 18.64
N PRO A 113 4.24 -1.86 19.18
CA PRO A 113 3.68 -0.80 18.36
C PRO A 113 4.70 -0.13 17.43
N GLY A 114 5.92 0.12 17.92
CA GLY A 114 7.01 0.69 17.13
C GLY A 114 7.41 -0.18 15.94
N HIS A 115 7.44 -1.51 16.11
CA HIS A 115 7.70 -2.43 15.00
C HIS A 115 6.63 -2.36 13.91
N VAL A 116 5.35 -2.28 14.30
CA VAL A 116 4.26 -2.12 13.33
C VAL A 116 4.34 -0.75 12.64
N MET A 117 4.66 0.31 13.37
CA MET A 117 4.82 1.64 12.79
C MET A 117 5.96 1.70 11.77
N HIS A 118 7.10 1.08 12.08
CA HIS A 118 8.23 0.91 11.17
C HIS A 118 7.80 0.27 9.83
N CYS A 119 7.05 -0.84 9.90
CA CYS A 119 6.54 -1.54 8.73
C CYS A 119 5.59 -0.66 7.90
N ILE A 120 4.69 0.07 8.57
CA ILE A 120 3.78 0.99 7.90
C ILE A 120 4.53 2.14 7.22
N ASN A 121 5.54 2.70 7.88
CA ASN A 121 6.40 3.74 7.30
C ASN A 121 7.13 3.25 6.04
N THR A 122 7.58 2.00 6.05
CA THR A 122 8.21 1.36 4.88
C THR A 122 7.23 1.27 3.70
N MET A 123 5.99 0.84 3.94
CA MET A 123 4.95 0.81 2.90
C MET A 123 4.62 2.21 2.37
N ARG A 124 4.53 3.19 3.25
CA ARG A 124 4.30 4.58 2.86
C ARG A 124 5.45 5.16 2.03
N GLN A 125 6.70 4.85 2.41
CA GLN A 125 7.87 5.26 1.64
C GLN A 125 7.81 4.70 0.22
N LEU A 126 7.45 3.42 0.07
CA LEU A 126 7.27 2.79 -1.24
C LEU A 126 6.22 3.55 -2.07
N THR A 127 5.08 3.88 -1.47
CA THR A 127 4.01 4.65 -2.13
C THR A 127 4.50 6.03 -2.59
N GLN A 128 5.23 6.77 -1.75
CA GLN A 128 5.80 8.08 -2.11
C GLN A 128 6.90 7.98 -3.16
N CYS A 129 7.71 6.93 -3.11
CA CYS A 129 8.80 6.69 -4.06
C CYS A 129 8.26 6.34 -5.45
N MET A 130 7.24 5.50 -5.52
CA MET A 130 6.61 5.11 -6.79
C MET A 130 5.72 6.22 -7.34
N ALA A 131 5.12 7.05 -6.48
CA ALA A 131 4.30 8.21 -6.82
C ALA A 131 3.30 7.92 -7.96
N ASP A 132 2.63 6.77 -7.89
CA ASP A 132 1.75 6.31 -8.96
C ASP A 132 0.59 7.31 -9.18
N ALA A 133 0.67 8.03 -10.30
CA ALA A 133 -0.26 9.06 -10.71
C ALA A 133 -1.42 8.51 -11.57
N THR A 134 -1.54 7.18 -11.71
CA THR A 134 -2.59 6.54 -12.50
C THR A 134 -3.97 6.96 -11.99
N PRO A 135 -4.84 7.50 -12.87
CA PRO A 135 -6.21 7.81 -12.51
C PRO A 135 -7.02 6.57 -12.16
N ILE A 136 -7.80 6.64 -11.09
CA ILE A 136 -8.72 5.60 -10.63
C ILE A 136 -10.13 6.15 -10.42
N SER A 137 -11.12 5.27 -10.47
CA SER A 137 -12.54 5.60 -10.38
C SER A 137 -13.34 4.43 -9.81
N LEU A 138 -14.64 4.65 -9.65
CA LEU A 138 -15.62 3.67 -9.19
C LEU A 138 -16.22 2.92 -10.40
N VAL A 139 -15.38 2.16 -11.11
CA VAL A 139 -15.78 1.50 -12.38
C VAL A 139 -16.89 0.46 -12.19
N HIS A 140 -17.12 0.00 -10.96
CA HIS A 140 -18.14 -0.98 -10.60
C HIS A 140 -19.27 -0.41 -9.73
N GLY A 141 -19.37 0.90 -9.55
CA GLY A 141 -20.43 1.53 -8.75
C GLY A 141 -19.92 2.17 -7.44
N ALA A 142 -20.73 3.07 -6.88
CA ALA A 142 -20.36 3.88 -5.72
C ALA A 142 -20.26 3.09 -4.41
N GLU A 143 -20.80 1.87 -4.40
CA GLU A 143 -20.76 0.92 -3.29
C GLU A 143 -19.49 0.07 -3.25
N LYS A 144 -18.64 0.17 -4.28
CA LYS A 144 -17.34 -0.52 -4.37
C LYS A 144 -16.20 0.37 -3.93
N HIS A 145 -15.01 -0.20 -3.71
CA HIS A 145 -13.84 0.59 -3.36
C HIS A 145 -13.26 1.27 -4.60
N LEU A 146 -12.65 2.43 -4.38
CA LEU A 146 -12.05 3.22 -5.45
C LEU A 146 -10.91 2.45 -6.13
N GLY A 147 -10.97 2.29 -7.45
CA GLY A 147 -9.99 1.51 -8.20
C GLY A 147 -10.25 0.00 -8.26
N ASP A 148 -11.29 -0.52 -7.60
CA ASP A 148 -11.74 -1.91 -7.79
C ASP A 148 -12.04 -2.15 -9.27
N GLY A 149 -11.54 -3.24 -9.84
CA GLY A 149 -11.74 -3.53 -11.26
C GLY A 149 -10.69 -2.93 -12.19
N GLN A 150 -9.70 -2.19 -11.67
CA GLN A 150 -8.65 -1.58 -12.46
C GLN A 150 -7.28 -2.21 -12.21
N GLN A 151 -6.69 -2.80 -13.26
CA GLN A 151 -5.33 -3.29 -13.23
C GLN A 151 -4.30 -2.19 -12.89
N MET A 152 -3.18 -2.62 -12.33
CA MET A 152 -2.01 -1.80 -12.04
C MET A 152 -0.89 -2.08 -13.03
N TRP A 153 -0.07 -1.07 -13.30
CA TRP A 153 1.15 -1.24 -14.08
C TRP A 153 2.28 -1.73 -13.16
N CYS A 154 2.43 -3.05 -13.06
CA CYS A 154 3.36 -3.69 -12.12
C CYS A 154 4.67 -4.14 -12.80
N ARG A 155 5.73 -4.27 -11.99
CA ARG A 155 6.88 -5.13 -12.34
C ARG A 155 6.46 -6.60 -12.23
N ASP A 156 7.16 -7.49 -12.93
CA ASP A 156 6.95 -8.95 -12.83
C ASP A 156 7.38 -9.46 -11.44
N PHE A 157 6.43 -9.47 -10.51
CA PHE A 157 6.65 -9.94 -9.14
C PHE A 157 6.89 -11.44 -9.09
N ASP A 158 6.27 -12.21 -9.98
CA ASP A 158 6.51 -13.65 -10.07
C ASP A 158 7.92 -13.95 -10.58
N GLY A 159 8.42 -13.14 -11.52
CA GLY A 159 9.81 -13.17 -11.96
C GLY A 159 10.78 -12.88 -10.82
N LEU A 160 10.53 -11.81 -10.04
CA LEU A 160 11.31 -11.50 -8.84
C LEU A 160 11.29 -12.66 -7.82
N ARG A 161 10.10 -13.21 -7.56
CA ARG A 161 9.90 -14.34 -6.65
C ARG A 161 10.69 -15.55 -7.13
N ARG A 162 10.58 -15.96 -8.39
CA ARG A 162 11.35 -17.07 -8.96
C ARG A 162 12.84 -16.83 -8.86
N TRP A 163 13.31 -15.64 -9.23
CA TRP A 163 14.73 -15.27 -9.14
C TRP A 163 15.27 -15.40 -7.70
N ALA A 164 14.53 -14.89 -6.71
CA ALA A 164 14.90 -14.98 -5.29
C ALA A 164 14.72 -16.39 -4.71
N ASN A 165 13.92 -17.25 -5.34
CA ASN A 165 13.69 -18.65 -4.98
C ASN A 165 14.63 -19.62 -5.71
N ALA A 166 15.59 -19.18 -6.50
CA ALA A 166 16.51 -20.11 -7.14
C ALA A 166 17.44 -20.78 -6.08
N PRO A 167 17.72 -22.09 -6.15
CA PRO A 167 18.50 -22.81 -5.14
C PRO A 167 19.88 -22.19 -4.85
N GLU A 168 20.50 -21.56 -5.84
CA GLU A 168 21.79 -20.89 -5.69
C GLU A 168 21.72 -19.53 -4.96
N ARG A 169 20.51 -19.03 -4.64
CA ARG A 169 20.26 -17.73 -4.00
C ARG A 169 19.39 -17.80 -2.75
N GLY A 170 18.41 -18.71 -2.73
CA GLY A 170 17.36 -18.73 -1.72
C GLY A 170 17.82 -19.31 -0.39
N LEU A 171 17.79 -18.51 0.68
CA LEU A 171 17.69 -19.00 2.05
C LEU A 171 16.21 -19.01 2.45
N ARG A 172 15.69 -20.13 2.93
CA ARG A 172 14.26 -20.32 3.21
C ARG A 172 14.06 -20.76 4.65
N TYR A 173 13.21 -20.05 5.37
CA TYR A 173 12.90 -20.33 6.76
C TYR A 173 11.40 -20.58 6.94
N ALA A 174 11.06 -21.52 7.81
CA ALA A 174 9.72 -21.71 8.34
C ALA A 174 9.63 -21.14 9.75
N ILE A 175 8.49 -20.52 10.10
CA ILE A 175 8.19 -20.15 11.49
C ILE A 175 7.71 -21.43 12.19
N VAL A 176 8.47 -21.87 13.19
CA VAL A 176 8.18 -23.11 13.95
C VAL A 176 7.67 -22.84 15.37
N SER A 177 7.61 -21.57 15.77
CA SER A 177 7.05 -21.16 17.06
C SER A 177 5.51 -21.25 17.07
N PRO A 178 4.90 -21.57 18.23
CA PRO A 178 3.45 -21.51 18.39
C PRO A 178 2.86 -20.10 18.13
N PRO A 179 1.58 -19.99 17.73
CA PRO A 179 0.91 -18.70 17.56
C PRO A 179 1.01 -17.81 18.81
N GLY A 180 1.39 -16.53 18.63
CA GLY A 180 1.51 -15.55 19.71
C GLY A 180 2.84 -15.61 20.48
N ALA A 181 3.72 -16.58 20.19
CA ALA A 181 5.09 -16.58 20.67
C ALA A 181 6.00 -15.80 19.70
N LYS A 182 7.17 -15.38 20.19
CA LYS A 182 8.19 -14.78 19.35
C LYS A 182 8.60 -15.77 18.25
N ASP A 183 8.66 -15.28 17.02
CA ASP A 183 9.05 -16.08 15.86
C ASP A 183 10.39 -16.79 16.07
N VAL A 184 10.38 -18.11 15.89
CA VAL A 184 11.56 -18.98 15.78
C VAL A 184 11.61 -19.53 14.37
N TYR A 185 12.79 -19.48 13.75
CA TYR A 185 12.99 -19.81 12.34
C TYR A 185 13.87 -21.04 12.21
N ASP A 186 13.40 -22.02 11.43
CA ASP A 186 14.20 -23.17 10.99
C ASP A 186 14.35 -23.16 9.47
N GLU A 187 15.54 -23.51 8.99
CA GLU A 187 15.81 -23.57 7.56
C GLU A 187 15.12 -24.77 6.91
N ILE A 188 14.49 -24.56 5.76
CA ILE A 188 13.76 -25.59 5.02
C ILE A 188 14.74 -26.44 4.19
N TRP A 189 14.84 -27.73 4.51
CA TRP A 189 15.67 -28.72 3.80
C TRP A 189 14.92 -30.03 3.49
N PRO A 190 15.09 -30.65 2.30
CA PRO A 190 15.80 -30.12 1.14
C PRO A 190 15.10 -28.89 0.55
N TYR A 191 15.81 -28.13 -0.29
CA TYR A 191 15.24 -26.97 -0.94
C TYR A 191 14.02 -27.41 -1.79
N PRO A 192 12.81 -26.86 -1.56
CA PRO A 192 11.59 -27.30 -2.26
C PRO A 192 11.67 -27.06 -3.78
N GLY A 193 12.58 -26.18 -4.25
CA GLY A 193 12.72 -25.87 -5.67
C GLY A 193 11.49 -25.14 -6.19
N ASP A 194 11.01 -25.52 -7.36
CA ASP A 194 9.77 -24.98 -7.95
C ASP A 194 8.50 -25.63 -7.38
N SER A 195 8.61 -26.55 -6.39
CA SER A 195 7.42 -27.12 -5.78
C SER A 195 6.57 -26.01 -5.14
N GLY A 196 5.27 -26.01 -5.43
CA GLY A 196 4.33 -25.08 -4.81
C GLY A 196 4.32 -25.18 -3.28
N PRO A 197 3.65 -24.24 -2.59
CA PRO A 197 3.46 -24.35 -1.15
C PRO A 197 2.86 -25.71 -0.78
N PRO A 198 3.27 -26.32 0.35
CA PRO A 198 2.62 -27.51 0.90
C PRO A 198 1.10 -27.43 0.86
N ALA A 199 0.45 -28.55 0.55
CA ALA A 199 -1.01 -28.61 0.35
C ALA A 199 -1.82 -28.26 1.61
N ASP A 200 -1.20 -28.37 2.78
CA ASP A 200 -1.75 -28.07 4.11
C ASP A 200 -1.64 -26.58 4.50
N LEU A 201 -1.09 -25.72 3.64
CA LEU A 201 -1.07 -24.26 3.84
C LEU A 201 -2.33 -23.53 3.30
N TRP A 202 -3.32 -24.26 2.79
CA TRP A 202 -4.57 -23.72 2.23
C TRP A 202 -5.82 -24.13 3.00
#